data_AF-A0A1A0C4Y9-F1
#
_entry.id   AF-A0A1A0C4Y9-F1
#
_cell.length_a   1.000
_cell.length_b   1.000
_cell.length_c   1.000
_cell.angle_alpha   90.00
_cell.angle_beta   90.00
_cell.angle_gamma   90.00
#
_symmetry.space_group_name_H-M   'P 1'
#
loop_
_entity.id
_entity.type
_entity.pdbx_description
1 polymer ?
#
loop_
_entity_poly.entity_id
_entity_poly.type
_entity_poly.pdbx_seq_one_letter_code
_entity_poly.pdbx_strand_id
1 'polypeptide(L)'
;MVTGMSLLENALHSIQIGVEDLASKDKRRIISAVRNIQAGTLLLCKEKLRRMSPDRDCLLKQKLEPVIDQGGTMTWKGKGDKTVDVQGIKDRFKSLRISINWKHIDRITKIRNDMEHMFYKDGEALAREALSDAFISIRELLAVVLEEEPVDALGTECWQSLLENNTLFQQEMDSCRSSLQVIKWKTEGAREASQEFTCTDCGSKLIKQLDDSNTEQDSAMFMCSACGEEPDIVPLMVAGVDDACGTEAYIAATQGGEPPVGSCPECGEETYIFSEGGCALCGFDIPDDAQCTVCHAPLTLEEYEDGSGLCSYHRWVADKDD
;
A
#
# COMPACT_ATOMS: atom_id res chain seq x y z
N MET A 1 6.62 -34.65 -27.88
CA MET A 1 7.24 -34.01 -26.71
C MET A 1 6.35 -32.85 -26.33
N VAL A 2 5.64 -32.91 -25.21
CA VAL A 2 4.94 -31.73 -24.70
C VAL A 2 6.04 -30.85 -24.09
N THR A 3 6.45 -29.83 -24.84
CA THR A 3 7.28 -28.76 -24.28
C THR A 3 6.45 -28.08 -23.21
N GLY A 4 6.77 -28.32 -21.95
CA GLY A 4 6.12 -27.63 -20.83
C GLY A 4 6.32 -26.13 -20.97
N MET A 5 5.27 -25.37 -20.68
CA MET A 5 5.29 -23.90 -20.68
C MET A 5 6.42 -23.39 -19.77
N SER A 6 7.22 -22.47 -20.28
CA SER A 6 8.27 -21.80 -19.50
C SER A 6 7.67 -20.89 -18.43
N LEU A 7 8.48 -20.52 -17.44
CA LEU A 7 8.05 -19.62 -16.36
C LEU A 7 7.69 -18.22 -16.91
N LEU A 8 8.44 -17.74 -17.91
CA LEU A 8 8.13 -16.49 -18.62
C LEU A 8 6.79 -16.57 -19.35
N GLU A 9 6.57 -17.61 -20.17
CA GLU A 9 5.29 -17.78 -20.88
C GLU A 9 4.11 -17.87 -19.90
N ASN A 10 4.26 -18.54 -18.76
CA ASN A 10 3.23 -18.57 -17.72
C ASN A 10 2.95 -17.18 -17.13
N ALA A 11 4.00 -16.39 -16.88
CA ALA A 11 3.86 -15.02 -16.39
C ALA A 11 3.07 -14.15 -17.40
N LEU A 12 3.46 -14.22 -18.67
CA LEU A 12 2.84 -13.45 -19.77
C LEU A 12 1.39 -13.88 -20.00
N HIS A 13 1.10 -15.18 -20.05
CA HIS A 13 -0.28 -15.68 -20.18
C HIS A 13 -1.15 -15.27 -18.99
N SER A 14 -0.60 -15.27 -17.77
CA SER A 14 -1.35 -14.80 -16.60
C SER A 14 -1.71 -13.32 -16.73
N ILE A 15 -0.79 -12.47 -17.20
CA ILE A 15 -1.07 -11.05 -17.44
C ILE A 15 -2.13 -10.88 -18.54
N GLN A 16 -1.99 -11.58 -19.66
CA GLN A 16 -2.93 -11.52 -20.78
C GLN A 16 -4.34 -11.95 -20.37
N ILE A 17 -4.49 -13.10 -19.71
CA ILE A 17 -5.78 -13.57 -19.20
C ILE A 17 -6.35 -12.59 -18.18
N GLY A 18 -5.49 -11.97 -17.35
CA GLY A 18 -5.92 -10.95 -16.41
C GLY A 18 -6.55 -9.73 -17.08
N VAL A 19 -5.95 -9.26 -18.18
CA VAL A 19 -6.49 -8.17 -19.01
C VAL A 19 -7.79 -8.58 -19.70
N GLU A 20 -7.84 -9.78 -20.27
CA GLU A 20 -9.04 -10.33 -20.93
C GLU A 20 -10.21 -10.49 -19.94
N ASP A 21 -9.93 -10.98 -18.73
CA ASP A 21 -10.92 -11.15 -17.67
C ASP A 21 -11.51 -9.80 -17.24
N LEU A 22 -10.71 -8.72 -17.22
CA LEU A 22 -11.21 -7.37 -16.89
C LEU A 22 -12.09 -6.79 -18.01
N ALA A 23 -11.77 -7.07 -19.27
CA ALA A 23 -12.57 -6.66 -20.42
C ALA A 23 -13.88 -7.46 -20.57
N SER A 24 -14.05 -8.54 -19.80
CA SER A 24 -15.22 -9.40 -19.86
C SER A 24 -16.46 -8.71 -19.32
N LYS A 25 -17.62 -8.98 -19.95
CA LYS A 25 -18.93 -8.55 -19.45
C LYS A 25 -19.39 -9.32 -18.21
N ASP A 26 -18.72 -10.42 -17.87
CA ASP A 26 -19.04 -11.23 -16.70
C ASP A 26 -18.36 -10.66 -15.45
N LYS A 27 -19.11 -9.92 -14.62
CA LYS A 27 -18.59 -9.30 -13.39
C LYS A 27 -17.90 -10.29 -12.43
N ARG A 28 -18.18 -11.60 -12.51
CA ARG A 28 -17.49 -12.62 -11.71
C ARG A 28 -16.01 -12.76 -12.05
N ARG A 29 -15.60 -12.25 -13.22
CA ARG A 29 -14.22 -12.28 -13.74
C ARG A 29 -13.33 -11.21 -13.13
N ILE A 30 -13.89 -10.19 -12.48
CA ILE A 30 -13.12 -9.07 -11.93
C ILE A 30 -12.07 -9.55 -10.89
N ILE A 31 -12.46 -10.42 -9.95
CA ILE A 31 -11.51 -10.98 -8.98
C ILE A 31 -10.48 -11.90 -9.67
N SER A 32 -10.89 -12.63 -10.72
CA SER A 32 -9.98 -13.45 -11.53
C SER A 32 -8.93 -12.59 -12.23
N ALA A 33 -9.34 -11.45 -12.79
CA ALA A 33 -8.46 -10.50 -13.44
C ALA A 33 -7.33 -10.06 -12.50
N VAL A 34 -7.69 -9.56 -11.32
CA VAL A 34 -6.72 -9.05 -10.33
C VAL A 34 -5.79 -10.18 -9.83
N ARG A 35 -6.32 -11.39 -9.61
CA ARG A 35 -5.50 -12.56 -9.26
C ARG A 35 -4.46 -12.89 -10.32
N ASN A 36 -4.87 -12.93 -11.58
CA ASN A 36 -4.01 -13.29 -12.70
C ASN A 36 -2.95 -12.22 -12.97
N ILE A 37 -3.32 -10.93 -12.88
CA ILE A 37 -2.39 -9.80 -12.99
C ILE A 37 -1.34 -9.85 -11.87
N GLN A 38 -1.77 -10.04 -10.63
CA GLN A 38 -0.89 -10.11 -9.46
C GLN A 38 0.06 -11.31 -9.56
N ALA A 39 -0.46 -12.48 -9.91
CA ALA A 39 0.33 -13.68 -10.10
C ALA A 39 1.35 -13.51 -11.22
N GLY A 40 0.93 -13.00 -12.38
CA GLY A 40 1.82 -12.75 -13.53
C GLY A 40 2.96 -11.79 -13.20
N THR A 41 2.66 -10.70 -12.49
CA THR A 41 3.68 -9.72 -12.04
C THR A 41 4.72 -10.37 -11.12
N LEU A 42 4.28 -11.20 -10.15
CA LEU A 42 5.20 -11.94 -9.29
C LEU A 42 5.98 -13.03 -10.05
N LEU A 43 5.38 -13.65 -11.07
CA LEU A 43 6.06 -14.64 -11.91
C LEU A 43 7.16 -14.00 -12.76
N LEU A 44 7.01 -12.76 -13.23
CA LEU A 44 8.09 -12.00 -13.86
C LEU A 44 9.27 -11.78 -12.90
N CYS A 45 9.00 -11.46 -11.63
CA CYS A 45 10.05 -11.37 -10.61
C CYS A 45 10.77 -12.71 -10.43
N LYS A 46 10.00 -13.81 -10.36
CA LYS A 46 10.56 -15.17 -10.27
C LYS A 46 11.36 -15.52 -11.53
N GLU A 47 10.93 -15.11 -12.72
CA GLU A 47 11.70 -15.32 -13.95
C GLU A 47 13.09 -14.67 -13.88
N LYS A 48 13.22 -13.46 -13.31
CA LYS A 48 14.54 -12.86 -13.10
C LYS A 48 15.40 -13.72 -12.17
N LEU A 49 14.86 -14.18 -11.05
CA LEU A 49 15.56 -15.09 -10.13
C LEU A 49 15.95 -16.40 -10.83
N ARG A 50 15.09 -16.94 -11.69
CA ARG A 50 15.36 -18.14 -12.49
C ARG A 50 16.55 -17.93 -13.44
N ARG A 51 16.58 -16.80 -14.16
CA ARG A 51 17.68 -16.43 -15.07
C ARG A 51 19.01 -16.25 -14.34
N MET A 52 18.98 -15.81 -13.08
CA MET A 52 20.17 -15.63 -12.24
C MET A 52 20.57 -16.88 -11.44
N SER A 53 19.74 -17.93 -11.44
CA SER A 53 20.01 -19.14 -10.68
C SER A 53 21.09 -19.99 -11.36
N PRO A 54 22.14 -20.44 -10.63
CA PRO A 54 23.19 -21.30 -11.20
C PRO A 54 22.67 -22.60 -11.82
N ASP A 55 21.61 -23.16 -11.25
CA ASP A 55 20.95 -24.40 -11.67
C ASP A 55 19.52 -24.16 -12.18
N ARG A 56 19.20 -22.92 -12.56
CA ARG A 56 17.87 -22.40 -12.93
C ARG A 56 16.83 -22.29 -11.80
N ASP A 57 16.87 -23.13 -10.77
CA ASP A 57 15.78 -23.17 -9.77
C ASP A 57 16.19 -22.78 -8.35
N CYS A 58 17.49 -22.73 -8.02
CA CYS A 58 18.00 -22.47 -6.68
C CYS A 58 17.40 -21.19 -6.08
N LEU A 59 17.39 -20.09 -6.84
CA LEU A 59 16.85 -18.83 -6.32
C LEU A 59 15.32 -18.81 -6.23
N LEU A 60 14.63 -19.77 -6.86
CA LEU A 60 13.19 -19.94 -6.76
C LEU A 60 12.76 -20.71 -5.51
N LYS A 61 13.64 -21.53 -4.91
CA LYS A 61 13.27 -22.39 -3.77
C LYS A 61 13.31 -21.63 -2.45
N GLN A 62 12.40 -21.98 -1.54
CA GLN A 62 12.36 -21.35 -0.22
C GLN A 62 13.57 -21.74 0.64
N LYS A 63 14.09 -22.96 0.47
CA LYS A 63 15.24 -23.48 1.21
C LYS A 63 16.42 -23.69 0.26
N LEU A 64 17.61 -23.32 0.73
CA LEU A 64 18.88 -23.54 0.04
C LEU A 64 19.73 -24.49 0.88
N GLU A 65 20.46 -25.39 0.22
CA GLU A 65 21.44 -26.26 0.86
C GLU A 65 22.79 -26.23 0.11
N PRO A 66 23.92 -26.24 0.82
CA PRO A 66 25.23 -26.32 0.20
C PRO A 66 25.46 -27.75 -0.32
N VAL A 67 25.90 -27.87 -1.57
CA VAL A 67 26.20 -29.13 -2.24
C VAL A 67 27.55 -29.01 -2.94
N ILE A 68 28.42 -30.01 -2.75
CA ILE A 68 29.70 -30.09 -3.46
C ILE A 68 29.42 -30.67 -4.85
N ASP A 69 29.82 -29.94 -5.89
CA ASP A 69 29.69 -30.41 -7.28
C ASP A 69 30.76 -31.46 -7.65
N GLN A 70 30.69 -31.99 -8.88
CA GLN A 70 31.65 -33.00 -9.36
C GLN A 70 33.10 -32.47 -9.44
N GLY A 71 33.29 -31.15 -9.45
CA GLY A 71 34.59 -30.48 -9.45
C GLY A 71 35.13 -30.17 -8.05
N GLY A 72 34.41 -30.55 -6.99
CA GLY A 72 34.79 -30.24 -5.60
C GLY A 72 34.46 -28.81 -5.16
N THR A 73 33.71 -28.05 -5.96
CA THR A 73 33.32 -26.67 -5.62
C THR A 73 32.00 -26.69 -4.85
N MET A 74 31.92 -25.91 -3.77
CA MET A 74 30.68 -25.74 -3.02
C MET A 74 29.73 -24.83 -3.81
N THR A 75 28.54 -25.35 -4.10
CA THR A 75 27.45 -24.66 -4.79
C THR A 75 26.18 -24.70 -3.93
N TRP A 76 25.25 -23.79 -4.17
CA TRP A 76 23.96 -23.80 -3.50
C TRP A 76 22.90 -24.41 -4.41
N LYS A 77 22.14 -25.38 -3.89
CA LYS A 77 20.97 -25.94 -4.57
C LYS A 77 19.70 -25.64 -3.79
N GLY A 78 18.62 -25.48 -4.53
CA GLY A 78 17.29 -25.33 -3.95
C GLY A 78 16.75 -26.67 -3.43
N LYS A 79 16.14 -26.68 -2.24
CA LYS A 79 15.59 -27.88 -1.59
C LYS A 79 14.07 -27.83 -1.46
N GLY A 80 13.43 -28.95 -1.84
CA GLY A 80 11.99 -29.17 -1.68
C GLY A 80 11.13 -28.49 -2.76
N ASP A 81 9.81 -28.55 -2.58
CA ASP A 81 8.85 -28.12 -3.61
C ASP A 81 8.36 -26.69 -3.43
N LYS A 82 8.52 -26.13 -2.23
CA LYS A 82 8.08 -24.76 -1.92
C LYS A 82 8.97 -23.74 -2.64
N THR A 83 8.32 -22.82 -3.33
CA THR A 83 8.99 -21.67 -3.93
C THR A 83 8.98 -20.48 -2.98
N VAL A 84 9.83 -19.50 -3.26
CA VAL A 84 9.87 -18.23 -2.53
C VAL A 84 8.51 -17.52 -2.60
N ASP A 85 8.10 -16.97 -1.46
CA ASP A 85 6.97 -16.05 -1.33
C ASP A 85 7.39 -14.61 -1.68
N VAL A 86 6.47 -13.65 -1.56
CA VAL A 86 6.73 -12.25 -1.92
C VAL A 86 7.90 -11.68 -1.12
N GLN A 87 7.96 -11.92 0.19
CA GLN A 87 9.06 -11.44 1.03
C GLN A 87 10.40 -12.06 0.62
N GLY A 88 10.42 -13.37 0.37
CA GLY A 88 11.60 -14.07 -0.13
C GLY A 88 12.08 -13.54 -1.48
N ILE A 89 11.17 -13.10 -2.36
CA ILE A 89 11.55 -12.42 -3.62
C ILE A 89 12.20 -11.07 -3.30
N LYS A 90 11.58 -10.22 -2.46
CA LYS A 90 12.13 -8.91 -2.06
C LYS A 90 13.53 -9.02 -1.47
N ASP A 91 13.72 -9.94 -0.53
CA ASP A 91 15.01 -10.17 0.15
C ASP A 91 16.09 -10.60 -0.84
N ARG A 92 15.73 -11.45 -1.82
CA ARG A 92 16.65 -11.89 -2.88
C ARG A 92 16.97 -10.76 -3.86
N PHE A 93 16.00 -9.97 -4.28
CA PHE A 93 16.22 -8.80 -5.13
C PHE A 93 17.18 -7.81 -4.45
N LYS A 94 16.95 -7.52 -3.17
CA LYS A 94 17.84 -6.69 -2.34
C LYS A 94 19.26 -7.26 -2.28
N SER A 95 19.39 -8.56 -1.98
CA SER A 95 20.70 -9.25 -1.87
C SER A 95 21.45 -9.29 -3.20
N LEU A 96 20.73 -9.44 -4.31
CA LEU A 96 21.26 -9.47 -5.68
C LEU A 96 21.42 -8.07 -6.29
N ARG A 97 21.08 -7.01 -5.55
CA ARG A 97 21.12 -5.61 -5.98
C ARG A 97 20.28 -5.35 -7.24
N ILE A 98 19.15 -6.03 -7.36
CA ILE A 98 18.16 -5.78 -8.41
C ILE A 98 17.22 -4.68 -7.90
N SER A 99 17.26 -3.52 -8.55
CA SER A 99 16.42 -2.37 -8.19
C SER A 99 15.12 -2.42 -8.96
N ILE A 100 13.99 -2.39 -8.24
CA ILE A 100 12.65 -2.15 -8.77
C ILE A 100 11.82 -1.36 -7.77
N ASN A 101 10.77 -0.69 -8.23
CA ASN A 101 9.82 -0.03 -7.35
C ASN A 101 8.74 -1.01 -6.85
N TRP A 102 8.86 -1.45 -5.59
CA TRP A 102 7.91 -2.38 -4.97
C TRP A 102 6.55 -1.76 -4.65
N LYS A 103 6.43 -0.43 -4.62
CA LYS A 103 5.19 0.28 -4.24
C LYS A 103 3.97 -0.22 -5.01
N HIS A 104 4.11 -0.36 -6.33
CA HIS A 104 3.03 -0.78 -7.20
C HIS A 104 2.70 -2.27 -7.03
N ILE A 105 3.70 -3.14 -6.86
CA ILE A 105 3.48 -4.58 -6.62
C ILE A 105 2.77 -4.83 -5.29
N ASP A 106 3.16 -4.08 -4.26
CA ASP A 106 2.54 -4.13 -2.95
C ASP A 106 1.10 -3.64 -2.99
N ARG A 107 0.83 -2.57 -3.73
CA ARG A 107 -0.54 -2.05 -3.93
C ARG A 107 -1.44 -3.07 -4.63
N ILE A 108 -0.99 -3.70 -5.72
CA ILE A 108 -1.75 -4.77 -6.40
C ILE A 108 -2.06 -5.91 -5.42
N THR A 109 -1.11 -6.27 -4.56
CA THR A 109 -1.29 -7.32 -3.57
C THR A 109 -2.31 -6.93 -2.48
N LYS A 110 -2.27 -5.67 -2.00
CA LYS A 110 -3.29 -5.13 -1.07
C LYS A 110 -4.68 -5.16 -1.73
N ILE A 111 -4.82 -4.62 -2.94
CA ILE A 111 -6.10 -4.62 -3.68
C ILE A 111 -6.64 -6.04 -3.85
N ARG A 112 -5.79 -7.00 -4.26
CA ARG A 112 -6.21 -8.41 -4.37
C ARG A 112 -6.77 -8.93 -3.04
N ASN A 113 -6.07 -8.71 -1.93
CA ASN A 113 -6.51 -9.17 -0.62
C ASN A 113 -7.85 -8.54 -0.23
N ASP A 114 -7.98 -7.22 -0.39
CA ASP A 114 -9.19 -6.49 -0.04
C ASP A 114 -10.41 -6.99 -0.84
N MET A 115 -10.20 -7.27 -2.13
CA MET A 115 -11.24 -7.85 -3.00
C MET A 115 -11.60 -9.29 -2.64
N GLU A 116 -10.66 -10.10 -2.15
CA GLU A 116 -10.92 -11.47 -1.70
C GLU A 116 -11.70 -11.53 -0.39
N HIS A 117 -11.53 -10.52 0.47
CA HIS A 117 -12.21 -10.40 1.75
C HIS A 117 -13.55 -9.62 1.67
N MET A 118 -13.98 -9.22 0.47
CA MET A 118 -15.31 -8.69 0.12
C MET A 118 -15.78 -7.49 0.97
N PHE A 119 -14.92 -6.48 1.12
CA PHE A 119 -15.28 -5.24 1.82
C PHE A 119 -15.98 -4.19 0.94
N TYR A 120 -15.90 -4.29 -0.40
CA TYR A 120 -16.34 -3.22 -1.31
C TYR A 120 -17.44 -3.62 -2.30
N LYS A 121 -18.33 -2.68 -2.63
CA LYS A 121 -19.32 -2.84 -3.71
C LYS A 121 -18.65 -2.59 -5.06
N ASP A 122 -18.96 -3.42 -6.06
CA ASP A 122 -18.50 -3.29 -7.46
C ASP A 122 -16.97 -3.04 -7.60
N GLY A 123 -16.15 -4.08 -7.39
CA GLY A 123 -14.68 -4.03 -7.46
C GLY A 123 -14.04 -3.72 -8.82
N GLU A 124 -14.80 -3.21 -9.79
CA GLU A 124 -14.26 -2.80 -11.10
C GLU A 124 -13.28 -1.63 -10.97
N ALA A 125 -13.60 -0.64 -10.12
CA ALA A 125 -12.73 0.51 -9.86
C ALA A 125 -11.36 0.07 -9.32
N LEU A 126 -11.38 -0.81 -8.32
CA LEU A 126 -10.18 -1.42 -7.75
C LEU A 126 -9.40 -2.27 -8.77
N ALA A 127 -10.10 -3.02 -9.61
CA ALA A 127 -9.42 -3.82 -10.64
C ALA A 127 -8.73 -2.94 -11.70
N ARG A 128 -9.34 -1.81 -12.08
CA ARG A 128 -8.71 -0.81 -12.97
C ARG A 128 -7.50 -0.14 -12.32
N GLU A 129 -7.59 0.18 -11.03
CA GLU A 129 -6.46 0.69 -10.24
C GLU A 129 -5.32 -0.35 -10.19
N ALA A 130 -5.62 -1.60 -9.85
CA ALA A 130 -4.65 -2.69 -9.83
C ALA A 130 -3.99 -2.90 -11.21
N LEU A 131 -4.75 -2.77 -12.30
CA LEU A 131 -4.19 -2.87 -13.65
C LEU A 131 -3.27 -1.69 -13.99
N SER A 132 -3.56 -0.48 -13.50
CA SER A 132 -2.67 0.69 -13.66
C SER A 132 -1.36 0.49 -12.90
N ASP A 133 -1.41 0.07 -11.63
CA ASP A 133 -0.20 -0.25 -10.86
C ASP A 133 0.60 -1.41 -11.48
N ALA A 134 -0.13 -2.42 -11.98
CA ALA A 134 0.49 -3.55 -12.67
C ALA A 134 1.21 -3.12 -13.94
N PHE A 135 0.62 -2.24 -14.75
CA PHE A 135 1.29 -1.72 -15.95
C PHE A 135 2.65 -1.11 -15.63
N ILE A 136 2.73 -0.25 -14.59
CA ILE A 136 3.98 0.39 -14.19
C ILE A 136 5.03 -0.67 -13.80
N SER A 137 4.63 -1.65 -12.99
CA SER A 137 5.51 -2.74 -12.53
C SER A 137 5.94 -3.67 -13.67
N ILE A 138 4.99 -4.08 -14.53
CA ILE A 138 5.21 -4.99 -15.65
C ILE A 138 6.15 -4.35 -16.67
N ARG A 139 5.98 -3.06 -16.96
CA ARG A 139 6.89 -2.31 -17.84
C ARG A 139 8.31 -2.31 -17.29
N GLU A 140 8.50 -1.98 -16.01
CA GLU A 140 9.82 -1.99 -15.37
C GLU A 140 10.42 -3.41 -15.39
N LEU A 141 9.64 -4.42 -15.02
CA LEU A 141 10.08 -5.82 -14.98
C LEU A 141 10.48 -6.36 -16.36
N LEU A 142 9.69 -6.09 -17.40
CA LEU A 142 10.01 -6.54 -18.75
C LEU A 142 11.18 -5.75 -19.34
N ALA A 143 11.04 -4.43 -19.47
CA ALA A 143 12.01 -3.62 -20.22
C ALA A 143 13.35 -3.45 -19.49
N VAL A 144 13.34 -3.31 -18.16
CA VAL A 144 14.55 -2.99 -17.39
C VAL A 144 15.14 -4.23 -16.73
N VAL A 145 14.32 -5.06 -16.10
CA VAL A 145 14.82 -6.19 -15.29
C VAL A 145 15.08 -7.42 -16.13
N LEU A 146 14.19 -7.74 -17.06
CA LEU A 146 14.28 -8.92 -17.93
C LEU A 146 14.88 -8.61 -19.30
N GLU A 147 14.99 -7.33 -19.66
CA GLU A 147 15.51 -6.85 -20.95
C GLU A 147 14.69 -7.39 -22.15
N GLU A 148 13.37 -7.50 -21.96
CA GLU A 148 12.40 -7.90 -22.98
C GLU A 148 11.59 -6.68 -23.44
N GLU A 149 11.29 -6.60 -24.73
CA GLU A 149 10.41 -5.53 -25.25
C GLU A 149 8.95 -5.84 -24.86
N PRO A 150 8.25 -4.99 -24.07
CA PRO A 150 6.95 -5.34 -23.52
C PRO A 150 5.87 -5.63 -24.56
N VAL A 151 5.86 -4.89 -25.67
CA VAL A 151 4.88 -5.09 -26.75
C VAL A 151 5.09 -6.43 -27.47
N ASP A 152 6.33 -6.86 -27.63
CA ASP A 152 6.65 -8.15 -28.26
C ASP A 152 6.32 -9.31 -27.30
N ALA A 153 6.61 -9.14 -26.00
CA ALA A 153 6.38 -10.17 -24.99
C ALA A 153 4.88 -10.39 -24.72
N LEU A 154 4.09 -9.32 -24.56
CA LEU A 154 2.67 -9.41 -24.21
C LEU A 154 1.75 -9.43 -25.44
N GLY A 155 2.26 -9.07 -26.61
CA GLY A 155 1.46 -8.85 -27.80
C GLY A 155 0.73 -7.50 -27.77
N THR A 156 0.48 -6.97 -28.97
CA THR A 156 -0.04 -5.61 -29.18
C THR A 156 -1.37 -5.34 -28.48
N GLU A 157 -2.31 -6.29 -28.50
CA GLU A 157 -3.65 -6.08 -27.93
C GLU A 157 -3.62 -5.96 -26.40
N CYS A 158 -2.90 -6.85 -25.72
CA CYS A 158 -2.74 -6.82 -24.27
C CYS A 158 -1.97 -5.56 -23.84
N TRP A 159 -0.88 -5.24 -24.53
CA TRP A 159 -0.07 -4.06 -24.24
C TRP A 159 -0.85 -2.75 -24.41
N GLN A 160 -1.63 -2.63 -25.50
CA GLN A 160 -2.46 -1.46 -25.74
C GLN A 160 -3.55 -1.29 -24.66
N SER A 161 -4.20 -2.38 -24.24
CA SER A 161 -5.20 -2.37 -23.18
C SER A 161 -4.63 -1.91 -21.83
N LEU A 162 -3.42 -2.37 -21.49
CA LEU A 162 -2.70 -1.92 -20.30
C LEU A 162 -2.38 -0.41 -20.36
N LEU A 163 -1.88 0.06 -21.51
CA LEU A 163 -1.53 1.46 -21.72
C LEU A 163 -2.75 2.38 -21.60
N GLU A 164 -3.87 2.01 -22.23
CA GLU A 164 -5.12 2.78 -22.19
C GLU A 164 -5.69 2.87 -20.79
N ASN A 165 -5.79 1.73 -20.08
CA ASN A 165 -6.26 1.72 -18.69
C ASN A 165 -5.37 2.59 -17.79
N ASN A 166 -4.05 2.44 -17.89
CA ASN A 166 -3.12 3.24 -17.10
C ASN A 166 -3.24 4.74 -17.42
N THR A 167 -3.36 5.10 -18.69
CA THR A 167 -3.48 6.51 -19.11
C THR A 167 -4.71 7.15 -18.50
N LEU A 168 -5.88 6.52 -18.64
CA LEU A 168 -7.13 7.04 -18.09
C LEU A 168 -7.07 7.12 -16.56
N PHE A 169 -6.58 6.06 -15.91
CA PHE A 169 -6.51 6.02 -14.45
C PHE A 169 -5.58 7.08 -13.87
N GLN A 170 -4.39 7.27 -14.46
CA GLN A 170 -3.45 8.29 -14.00
C GLN A 170 -3.98 9.72 -14.23
N GLN A 171 -4.68 9.97 -15.35
CA GLN A 171 -5.33 11.27 -15.58
C GLN A 171 -6.38 11.60 -14.51
N GLU A 172 -7.24 10.64 -14.18
CA GLU A 172 -8.22 10.82 -13.10
C GLU A 172 -7.56 10.97 -11.73
N MET A 173 -6.50 10.19 -11.46
CA MET A 173 -5.73 10.27 -10.22
C MET A 173 -5.06 11.64 -10.04
N ASP A 174 -4.43 12.16 -11.08
CA ASP A 174 -3.76 13.46 -11.06
C ASP A 174 -4.77 14.60 -10.86
N SER A 175 -5.95 14.50 -11.50
CA SER A 175 -7.07 15.43 -11.30
C SER A 175 -7.54 15.42 -9.85
N CYS A 176 -7.78 14.23 -9.29
CA CYS A 176 -8.18 14.04 -7.89
C CYS A 176 -7.14 14.65 -6.93
N ARG A 177 -5.86 14.30 -7.09
CA ARG A 177 -4.79 14.84 -6.25
C ARG A 177 -4.66 16.35 -6.34
N SER A 178 -4.78 16.91 -7.55
CA SER A 178 -4.71 18.36 -7.75
C SER A 178 -5.83 19.09 -7.00
N SER A 179 -7.04 18.51 -6.98
CA SER A 179 -8.17 19.06 -6.21
C SER A 179 -7.95 19.04 -4.69
N LEU A 180 -7.13 18.11 -4.17
CA LEU A 180 -6.82 18.03 -2.74
C LEU A 180 -5.64 18.94 -2.34
N GLN A 181 -4.74 19.24 -3.28
CA GLN A 181 -3.55 20.08 -3.03
C GLN A 181 -3.87 21.55 -2.75
N VAL A 182 -5.03 22.04 -3.18
CA VAL A 182 -5.46 23.43 -2.93
C VAL A 182 -5.97 23.63 -1.51
N ILE A 183 -6.33 22.55 -0.80
CA ILE A 183 -6.80 22.60 0.57
C ILE A 183 -5.62 22.87 1.50
N LYS A 184 -5.78 23.86 2.38
CA LYS A 184 -4.89 24.11 3.51
C LYS A 184 -5.28 23.16 4.64
N TRP A 185 -4.56 22.05 4.70
CA TRP A 185 -4.71 21.07 5.76
C TRP A 185 -4.25 21.66 7.10
N LYS A 186 -4.95 21.31 8.19
CA LYS A 186 -4.71 21.85 9.53
C LYS A 186 -3.35 21.46 10.08
N THR A 187 -2.89 20.25 9.78
CA THR A 187 -1.56 19.75 10.14
C THR A 187 -0.86 19.15 8.92
N GLU A 188 0.43 18.90 9.04
CA GLU A 188 1.19 18.20 7.99
C GLU A 188 0.70 16.76 7.83
N GLY A 189 0.37 16.10 8.93
CA GLY A 189 -0.19 14.75 8.95
C GLY A 189 -1.53 14.66 8.26
N ALA A 190 -2.37 15.70 8.35
CA ALA A 190 -3.60 15.79 7.56
C ALA A 190 -3.31 15.88 6.06
N ARG A 191 -2.28 16.64 5.66
CA ARG A 191 -1.83 16.73 4.26
C ARG A 191 -1.27 15.40 3.75
N GLU A 192 -0.55 14.67 4.58
CA GLU A 192 -0.01 13.35 4.23
C GLU A 192 -1.12 12.30 4.13
N ALA A 193 -2.01 12.24 5.13
CA ALA A 193 -3.19 11.38 5.12
C ALA A 193 -4.09 11.63 3.90
N SER A 194 -4.23 12.89 3.46
CA SER A 194 -5.02 13.22 2.27
C SER A 194 -4.51 12.58 0.98
N GLN A 195 -3.23 12.20 0.92
CA GLN A 195 -2.66 11.51 -0.25
C GLN A 195 -3.02 10.01 -0.28
N GLU A 196 -3.48 9.48 0.85
CA GLU A 196 -3.84 8.08 1.03
C GLU A 196 -5.36 7.85 1.13
N PHE A 197 -6.17 8.89 0.92
CA PHE A 197 -7.63 8.78 0.92
C PHE A 197 -8.13 7.69 -0.03
N THR A 198 -9.01 6.83 0.49
CA THR A 198 -9.70 5.77 -0.25
C THR A 198 -11.20 5.85 -0.02
N CYS A 199 -11.97 5.61 -1.09
CA CYS A 199 -13.42 5.51 -1.00
C CYS A 199 -13.84 4.33 -0.12
N THR A 200 -14.71 4.57 0.85
CA THR A 200 -15.23 3.53 1.74
C THR A 200 -16.21 2.55 1.06
N ASP A 201 -16.85 2.95 -0.06
CA ASP A 201 -17.78 2.07 -0.79
C ASP A 201 -17.07 1.19 -1.84
N CYS A 202 -16.19 1.78 -2.66
CA CYS A 202 -15.53 1.07 -3.76
C CYS A 202 -14.02 0.80 -3.55
N GLY A 203 -13.39 1.35 -2.51
CA GLY A 203 -11.96 1.18 -2.19
C GLY A 203 -10.98 1.98 -3.06
N SER A 204 -11.46 2.70 -4.07
CA SER A 204 -10.61 3.45 -5.00
C SER A 204 -9.96 4.66 -4.35
N LYS A 205 -8.72 4.97 -4.77
CA LYS A 205 -8.00 6.20 -4.40
C LYS A 205 -8.46 7.47 -5.14
N LEU A 206 -9.46 7.37 -6.02
CA LEU A 206 -9.95 8.49 -6.82
C LEU A 206 -10.91 9.39 -6.02
N ILE A 207 -10.43 9.95 -4.91
CA ILE A 207 -11.15 10.91 -4.08
C ILE A 207 -10.73 12.32 -4.49
N LYS A 208 -11.71 13.16 -4.81
CA LYS A 208 -11.53 14.57 -5.14
C LYS A 208 -12.35 15.46 -4.23
N GLN A 209 -11.97 16.72 -4.14
CA GLN A 209 -12.83 17.78 -3.64
C GLN A 209 -13.92 18.13 -4.67
N LEU A 210 -15.11 18.49 -4.21
CA LEU A 210 -16.24 18.91 -5.05
C LEU A 210 -16.18 20.37 -5.48
N ASP A 211 -15.65 21.25 -4.63
CA ASP A 211 -15.47 22.68 -4.91
C ASP A 211 -13.98 23.00 -5.09
N ASP A 212 -13.50 23.07 -6.34
CA ASP A 212 -12.11 23.38 -6.68
C ASP A 212 -11.61 24.74 -6.15
N SER A 213 -12.52 25.62 -5.71
CA SER A 213 -12.17 26.92 -5.13
C SER A 213 -12.05 26.90 -3.60
N ASN A 214 -12.51 25.82 -2.94
CA ASN A 214 -12.38 25.68 -1.50
C ASN A 214 -10.92 25.39 -1.11
N THR A 215 -10.42 26.17 -0.15
CA THR A 215 -9.07 26.02 0.40
C THR A 215 -9.07 25.60 1.86
N GLU A 216 -10.23 25.36 2.49
CA GLU A 216 -10.34 25.16 3.93
C GLU A 216 -10.79 23.72 4.23
N GLN A 217 -10.05 23.01 5.07
CA GLN A 217 -10.31 21.60 5.42
C GLN A 217 -11.73 21.36 5.94
N ASP A 218 -12.21 22.22 6.85
CA ASP A 218 -13.50 22.05 7.53
C ASP A 218 -14.72 22.24 6.61
N SER A 219 -14.53 22.87 5.45
CA SER A 219 -15.58 23.11 4.46
C SER A 219 -15.43 22.23 3.22
N ALA A 220 -14.41 21.36 3.19
CA ALA A 220 -14.16 20.49 2.06
C ALA A 220 -15.24 19.41 1.97
N MET A 221 -15.85 19.31 0.79
CA MET A 221 -16.75 18.21 0.44
C MET A 221 -16.07 17.32 -0.58
N PHE A 222 -16.25 16.00 -0.47
CA PHE A 222 -15.51 15.03 -1.27
C PHE A 222 -16.44 14.20 -2.16
N MET A 223 -15.89 13.70 -3.25
CA MET A 223 -16.56 12.75 -4.14
C MET A 223 -15.56 11.73 -4.67
N CYS A 224 -15.98 10.48 -4.78
CA CYS A 224 -15.23 9.45 -5.48
C CYS A 224 -15.52 9.52 -6.98
N SER A 225 -14.51 9.81 -7.80
CA SER A 225 -14.67 9.84 -9.27
C SER A 225 -14.95 8.46 -9.88
N ALA A 226 -14.69 7.38 -9.13
CA ALA A 226 -14.90 6.02 -9.63
C ALA A 226 -16.34 5.52 -9.47
N CYS A 227 -16.99 5.80 -8.33
CA CYS A 227 -18.33 5.28 -8.01
C CYS A 227 -19.38 6.37 -7.75
N GLY A 228 -18.97 7.64 -7.58
CA GLY A 228 -19.86 8.77 -7.32
C GLY A 228 -20.26 8.95 -5.85
N GLU A 229 -19.78 8.11 -4.93
CA GLU A 229 -20.03 8.27 -3.49
C GLU A 229 -19.43 9.59 -2.97
N GLU A 230 -20.11 10.24 -2.02
CA GLU A 230 -19.68 11.49 -1.38
C GLU A 230 -19.27 11.22 0.08
N PRO A 231 -18.04 10.75 0.32
CA PRO A 231 -17.59 10.37 1.66
C PRO A 231 -17.40 11.59 2.58
N ASP A 232 -17.67 11.37 3.87
CA ASP A 232 -17.37 12.33 4.95
C ASP A 232 -15.85 12.40 5.22
N ILE A 233 -15.36 13.55 5.68
CA ILE A 233 -13.95 13.76 6.01
C ILE A 233 -13.46 12.88 7.17
N VAL A 234 -14.31 12.58 8.15
CA VAL A 234 -13.94 11.79 9.33
C VAL A 234 -13.42 10.41 8.94
N PRO A 235 -14.20 9.55 8.24
CA PRO A 235 -13.72 8.23 7.83
C PRO A 235 -12.56 8.30 6.83
N LEU A 236 -12.51 9.33 5.97
CA LEU A 236 -11.37 9.53 5.07
C LEU A 236 -10.08 9.83 5.84
N MET A 237 -10.14 10.71 6.83
CA MET A 237 -8.99 11.12 7.62
C MET A 237 -8.49 9.98 8.51
N VAL A 238 -9.39 9.26 9.18
CA VAL A 238 -9.02 8.10 10.00
C VAL A 238 -8.31 7.04 9.15
N ALA A 239 -8.90 6.65 8.01
CA ALA A 239 -8.28 5.67 7.12
C ALA A 239 -6.98 6.18 6.48
N GLY A 240 -6.93 7.46 6.11
CA GLY A 240 -5.74 8.09 5.55
C GLY A 240 -4.57 8.15 6.53
N VAL A 241 -4.85 8.46 7.81
CA VAL A 241 -3.84 8.45 8.89
C VAL A 241 -3.34 7.03 9.15
N ASP A 242 -4.24 6.03 9.22
CA ASP A 242 -3.85 4.62 9.37
C ASP A 242 -2.94 4.15 8.23
N ASP A 243 -3.27 4.48 6.98
CA ASP A 243 -2.43 4.12 5.83
C ASP A 243 -1.10 4.89 5.81
N ALA A 244 -1.09 6.18 6.17
CA ALA A 244 0.12 7.00 6.21
C ALA A 244 1.11 6.55 7.31
N CYS A 245 0.61 6.26 8.51
CA CYS A 245 1.40 5.84 9.67
C CYS A 245 1.55 4.32 9.82
N GLY A 246 0.98 3.53 8.90
CA GLY A 246 0.91 2.08 9.01
C GLY A 246 2.28 1.39 9.07
N THR A 247 3.31 2.00 8.49
CA THR A 247 4.68 1.46 8.57
C THR A 247 5.26 1.63 9.97
N GLU A 248 5.18 2.83 10.57
CA GLU A 248 5.61 3.05 11.95
C GLU A 248 4.80 2.18 12.91
N ALA A 249 3.48 2.09 12.72
CA ALA A 249 2.59 1.29 13.55
C ALA A 249 2.97 -0.20 13.52
N TYR A 250 3.25 -0.76 12.33
CA TYR A 250 3.72 -2.14 12.20
C TYR A 250 5.06 -2.37 12.90
N ILE A 251 6.00 -1.44 12.78
CA ILE A 251 7.31 -1.53 13.45
C ILE A 251 7.12 -1.50 14.97
N ALA A 252 6.36 -0.54 15.50
CA ALA A 252 6.08 -0.42 16.93
C ALA A 252 5.44 -1.71 17.48
N ALA A 253 4.47 -2.28 16.75
CA ALA A 253 3.78 -3.50 17.16
C ALA A 253 4.67 -4.76 17.12
N THR A 254 5.61 -4.85 16.17
CA THR A 254 6.41 -6.09 15.96
C THR A 254 7.79 -6.06 16.58
N GLN A 255 8.38 -4.87 16.76
CA GLN A 255 9.74 -4.67 17.27
C GLN A 255 9.75 -3.95 18.62
N GLY A 256 8.56 -3.63 19.16
CA GLY A 256 8.41 -2.78 20.33
C GLY A 256 8.53 -1.29 19.96
N GLY A 257 7.80 -0.45 20.68
CA GLY A 257 7.73 0.99 20.42
C GLY A 257 6.38 1.54 20.86
N GLU A 258 6.26 2.87 20.83
CA GLU A 258 4.99 3.55 21.05
C GLU A 258 4.22 3.63 19.71
N PRO A 259 2.89 3.45 19.71
CA PRO A 259 2.08 3.69 18.54
C PRO A 259 2.28 5.12 18.00
N PRO A 260 2.36 5.32 16.67
CA PRO A 260 2.56 6.65 16.09
C PRO A 260 1.32 7.56 16.19
N VAL A 261 0.15 6.95 16.42
CA VAL A 261 -1.15 7.62 16.43
C VAL A 261 -1.89 7.27 17.73
N GLY A 262 -2.60 8.25 18.29
CA GLY A 262 -3.48 8.10 19.44
C GLY A 262 -4.88 8.68 19.18
N SER A 263 -5.79 8.43 20.12
CA SER A 263 -7.10 9.10 20.15
C SER A 263 -6.93 10.57 20.45
N CYS A 264 -7.71 11.44 19.80
CA CYS A 264 -7.71 12.86 20.09
C CYS A 264 -8.71 13.19 21.20
N PRO A 265 -8.34 13.94 22.25
CA PRO A 265 -9.26 14.31 23.34
C PRO A 265 -10.41 15.21 22.91
N GLU A 266 -10.22 16.02 21.86
CA GLU A 266 -11.23 16.99 21.40
C GLU A 266 -12.29 16.34 20.47
N CYS A 267 -11.86 15.55 19.48
CA CYS A 267 -12.77 14.95 18.50
C CYS A 267 -13.07 13.47 18.74
N GLY A 268 -12.31 12.78 19.59
CA GLY A 268 -12.48 11.36 19.91
C GLY A 268 -11.95 10.37 18.86
N GLU A 269 -11.46 10.86 17.72
CA GLU A 269 -10.99 10.01 16.61
C GLU A 269 -9.50 9.65 16.75
N GLU A 270 -9.10 8.47 16.29
CA GLU A 270 -7.70 8.00 16.23
C GLU A 270 -6.90 8.73 15.14
N THR A 271 -6.70 10.02 15.33
CA THR A 271 -6.06 10.92 14.36
C THR A 271 -5.05 11.89 15.00
N TYR A 272 -4.69 11.67 16.27
CA TYR A 272 -3.62 12.44 16.92
C TYR A 272 -2.26 11.83 16.60
N ILE A 273 -1.40 12.57 15.90
CA ILE A 273 -0.09 12.07 15.46
C ILE A 273 0.98 12.55 16.45
N PHE A 274 1.57 11.62 17.20
CA PHE A 274 2.49 11.94 18.29
C PHE A 274 3.75 12.68 17.84
N SER A 275 4.27 12.37 16.65
CA SER A 275 5.45 13.06 16.09
C SER A 275 5.17 14.53 15.74
N GLU A 276 3.92 14.90 15.50
CA GLU A 276 3.50 16.28 15.22
C GLU A 276 2.97 17.00 16.46
N GLY A 277 2.54 16.26 17.48
CA GLY A 277 1.86 16.83 18.65
C GLY A 277 0.48 17.39 18.33
N GLY A 278 -0.16 16.92 17.25
CA GLY A 278 -1.42 17.49 16.75
C GLY A 278 -2.37 16.47 16.11
N CYS A 279 -3.66 16.80 16.11
CA CYS A 279 -4.72 16.03 15.50
C CYS A 279 -4.94 16.42 14.03
N ALA A 280 -4.76 15.46 13.12
CA ALA A 280 -4.94 15.66 11.69
C ALA A 280 -6.38 16.06 11.30
N LEU A 281 -7.38 15.59 12.05
CA LEU A 281 -8.79 15.86 11.74
C LEU A 281 -9.27 17.23 12.24
N CYS A 282 -9.15 17.49 13.56
CA CYS A 282 -9.71 18.70 14.16
C CYS A 282 -8.69 19.83 14.33
N GLY A 283 -7.39 19.54 14.25
CA GLY A 283 -6.30 20.50 14.45
C GLY A 283 -5.93 20.73 15.92
N PHE A 284 -6.45 19.93 16.85
CA PHE A 284 -6.09 20.02 18.27
C PHE A 284 -4.60 19.77 18.49
N ASP A 285 -3.95 20.65 19.24
CA ASP A 285 -2.63 20.48 19.85
C ASP A 285 -2.74 20.66 21.37
N ILE A 286 -1.80 20.06 22.11
CA ILE A 286 -1.78 20.22 23.57
C ILE A 286 -1.42 21.68 23.89
N PRO A 287 -2.23 22.40 24.70
CA PRO A 287 -1.92 23.78 25.06
C PRO A 287 -0.54 23.92 25.73
N ASP A 288 0.20 24.99 25.41
CA ASP A 288 1.53 25.26 25.99
C ASP A 288 1.53 25.34 27.54
N ASP A 289 0.38 25.69 28.12
CA ASP A 289 0.16 25.80 29.56
C ASP A 289 -0.38 24.51 30.21
N ALA A 290 -0.56 23.43 29.43
CA ALA A 290 -0.89 22.10 29.93
C ALA A 290 0.32 21.50 30.68
N GLN A 291 0.42 21.84 31.95
CA GLN A 291 1.54 21.47 32.82
C GLN A 291 1.03 20.91 34.14
N CYS A 292 1.81 20.02 34.73
CA CYS A 292 1.51 19.49 36.05
C CYS A 292 1.44 20.61 37.08
N THR A 293 0.34 20.66 37.83
CA THR A 293 0.10 21.68 38.87
C THR A 293 1.11 21.65 40.03
N VAL A 294 1.86 20.55 40.19
CA VAL A 294 2.85 20.38 41.27
C VAL A 294 4.28 20.67 40.80
N CYS A 295 4.72 20.06 39.69
CA CYS A 295 6.11 20.20 39.22
C CYS A 295 6.28 21.07 37.97
N HIS A 296 5.19 21.55 37.37
CA HIS A 296 5.17 22.36 36.14
C HIS A 296 5.82 21.68 34.92
N ALA A 297 6.00 20.36 34.96
CA ALA A 297 6.40 19.60 33.78
C ALA A 297 5.25 19.61 32.75
N PRO A 298 5.52 19.74 31.45
CA PRO A 298 4.50 19.57 30.40
C PRO A 298 3.81 18.22 30.53
N LEU A 299 2.49 18.20 30.36
CA LEU A 299 1.70 16.98 30.38
C LEU A 299 1.84 16.25 29.03
N THR A 300 1.94 14.93 29.08
CA THR A 300 1.74 14.09 27.88
C THR A 300 0.27 14.10 27.45
N LEU A 301 -0.04 13.57 26.26
CA LEU A 301 -1.42 13.42 25.81
C LEU A 301 -2.28 12.63 26.80
N GLU A 302 -1.76 11.49 27.30
CA GLU A 302 -2.45 10.65 28.28
C GLU A 302 -2.68 11.38 29.62
N GLU A 303 -1.71 12.19 30.05
CA GLU A 303 -1.81 12.97 31.28
C GLU A 303 -2.78 14.16 31.13
N TYR A 304 -2.88 14.73 29.93
CA TYR A 304 -3.84 15.78 29.60
C TYR A 304 -5.28 15.21 29.54
N GLU A 305 -5.46 14.07 28.88
CA GLU A 305 -6.75 13.36 28.76
C GLU A 305 -7.36 12.97 30.11
N ASP A 306 -6.52 12.60 31.07
CA ASP A 306 -6.96 12.29 32.44
C ASP A 306 -7.62 13.48 33.15
N GLY A 307 -7.31 14.71 32.74
CA GLY A 307 -7.95 15.93 33.25
C GLY A 307 -7.63 16.28 34.70
N SER A 308 -6.76 15.54 35.39
CA SER A 308 -6.34 15.85 36.77
C SER A 308 -5.42 17.07 36.88
N GLY A 309 -4.81 17.49 35.77
CA GLY A 309 -3.74 18.50 35.78
C GLY A 309 -2.49 18.01 36.51
N LEU A 310 -2.31 16.70 36.67
CA LEU A 310 -1.15 16.09 37.32
C LEU A 310 -0.39 15.23 36.32
N CYS A 311 0.94 15.25 36.38
CA CYS A 311 1.70 14.23 35.68
C CYS A 311 1.50 12.87 36.35
N SER A 312 1.73 11.80 35.59
CA SER A 312 1.60 10.40 35.98
C SER A 312 2.19 10.08 37.35
N TYR A 313 3.36 10.66 37.68
CA TYR A 313 3.98 10.52 39.00
C TYR A 313 3.16 11.17 40.13
N HIS A 314 2.75 12.43 39.97
CA HIS A 314 2.01 13.13 41.03
C HIS A 314 0.57 12.63 41.17
N ARG A 315 -0.05 12.13 40.08
CA ARG A 315 -1.31 11.39 40.15
C ARG A 315 -1.17 10.13 41.00
N TRP A 316 -0.15 9.32 40.72
CA TRP A 316 0.12 8.12 41.50
C TRP A 316 0.42 8.39 42.98
N VAL A 317 1.06 9.53 43.30
CA VAL A 317 1.25 9.95 44.70
C VAL A 317 -0.09 10.32 45.35
N ALA A 318 -0.93 11.11 44.66
CA ALA A 318 -2.26 11.49 45.16
C ALA A 318 -3.15 10.26 45.41
N ASP A 319 -3.18 9.31 44.47
CA ASP A 319 -3.98 8.08 44.56
C ASP A 319 -3.54 7.14 45.71
N LYS A 320 -2.32 7.32 46.25
CA LYS A 320 -1.80 6.53 47.37
C LYS A 320 -2.15 7.12 48.74
N ASP A 321 -2.41 8.42 48.78
CA ASP A 321 -2.72 9.16 50.00
C ASP A 321 -4.24 9.23 50.27
N ASP A 322 -5.07 8.79 49.32
CA ASP A 322 -6.53 8.57 49.42
C ASP A 322 -6.88 7.14 49.90
#